data_AF-A0A418YEF6-F1
#
_entry.id   AF-A0A418YEF6-F1
#
_cell.length_a   1.000
_cell.length_b   1.000
_cell.length_c   1.000
_cell.angle_alpha   90.00
_cell.angle_beta   90.00
_cell.angle_gamma   90.00
#
_symmetry.space_group_name_H-M   'P 1'
#
loop_
_entity.id
_entity.type
_entity.pdbx_description
1 polymer ?
#
loop_
_entity_poly.entity_id
_entity_poly.type
_entity_poly.pdbx_seq_one_letter_code
_entity_poly.pdbx_strand_id
1 'polypeptide(L)' 'MVFVDSGTALLSDIEYQAFDGPVAWQNGNGTAYRQRRDVDGRTGEITLQHEGEDDALWQQVYAFDSFNKTESLDSHL' A
#
# COMPACT_ATOMS: atom_id res chain seq x y z
N MET A 1 -20.44 -12.18 -16.32
CA MET A 1 -20.42 -10.77 -16.75
C MET A 1 -20.38 -9.94 -15.48
N VAL A 2 -19.21 -9.39 -15.13
CA VAL A 2 -19.08 -8.54 -13.94
C VAL A 2 -19.34 -7.12 -14.41
N PHE A 3 -20.44 -6.53 -13.94
CA PHE A 3 -20.77 -5.14 -14.18
C PHE A 3 -19.97 -4.29 -13.19
N VAL A 4 -18.99 -3.53 -13.69
CA VAL A 4 -18.42 -2.42 -12.94
C VAL A 4 -19.32 -1.23 -13.21
N ASP A 5 -20.08 -0.82 -12.20
CA ASP A 5 -20.95 0.35 -12.25
C ASP A 5 -20.13 1.61 -12.63
N SER A 6 -20.52 2.26 -13.73
CA SER A 6 -19.74 3.29 -14.43
C SER A 6 -19.71 4.67 -13.74
N GLY A 7 -19.99 4.73 -12.44
CA GLY A 7 -20.10 5.98 -11.66
C GLY A 7 -19.15 6.11 -10.46
N THR A 8 -18.50 5.02 -10.02
CA THR A 8 -17.61 5.06 -8.85
C THR A 8 -16.16 5.07 -9.33
N ALA A 9 -15.37 6.04 -8.86
CA ALA A 9 -13.94 6.07 -9.14
C ALA A 9 -13.29 4.78 -8.61
N LEU A 10 -12.59 4.05 -9.47
CA LEU A 10 -11.87 2.84 -9.06
C LEU A 10 -10.78 3.16 -8.03
N LEU A 11 -10.14 4.32 -8.19
CA LEU A 11 -9.14 4.87 -7.29
C LEU A 11 -9.43 6.36 -7.04
N SER A 12 -9.22 6.81 -5.81
CA SER A 12 -9.22 8.23 -5.41
C SER A 12 -8.06 8.54 -4.47
N ASP A 13 -7.86 9.82 -4.16
CA ASP A 13 -6.89 10.30 -3.17
C ASP A 13 -5.47 9.74 -3.38
N ILE A 14 -5.02 9.71 -4.62
CA ILE A 14 -3.71 9.16 -4.98
C ILE A 14 -2.61 10.10 -4.49
N GLU A 15 -1.78 9.60 -3.58
CA GLU A 15 -0.59 10.29 -3.09
C GLU A 15 0.65 9.82 -3.85
N TYR A 16 1.50 10.76 -4.21
CA TYR A 16 2.76 10.51 -4.92
C TYR A 16 3.94 10.94 -4.05
N GLN A 17 5.02 10.17 -4.13
CA GLN A 17 6.31 10.57 -3.57
C GLN A 17 7.19 11.16 -4.67
N ALA A 18 7.95 12.20 -4.34
CA ALA A 18 8.87 12.83 -5.29
C ALA A 18 9.90 11.82 -5.81
N PHE A 19 10.09 11.80 -7.13
CA PHE A 19 10.99 10.88 -7.84
C PHE A 19 10.61 9.39 -7.71
N ASP A 20 9.35 9.10 -7.41
CA ASP A 20 8.80 7.75 -7.28
C ASP A 20 7.38 7.69 -7.88
N GLY A 21 6.72 6.53 -7.76
CA GLY A 21 5.34 6.32 -8.15
C GLY A 21 4.31 6.66 -7.06
N PRO A 22 3.05 6.23 -7.26
CA PRO A 22 2.00 6.31 -6.24
C PRO A 22 2.41 5.52 -4.99
N VAL A 23 2.23 6.14 -3.82
CA VAL A 23 2.54 5.55 -2.51
C VAL A 23 1.31 5.34 -1.64
N ALA A 24 0.18 5.98 -1.94
CA ALA A 24 -1.09 5.68 -1.30
C ALA A 24 -2.26 5.99 -2.24
N TRP A 25 -3.38 5.30 -2.04
CA TRP A 25 -4.66 5.59 -2.72
C TRP A 25 -5.83 4.94 -1.97
N GLN A 26 -7.02 5.44 -2.23
CA GLN A 26 -8.29 4.81 -1.84
C GLN A 26 -8.87 4.00 -3.00
N ASN A 27 -9.32 2.79 -2.73
CA ASN A 27 -10.03 1.95 -3.69
C ASN A 27 -11.54 2.21 -3.58
N GLY A 28 -12.27 2.09 -4.69
CA GLY A 28 -13.72 2.27 -4.72
C GLY A 28 -14.54 1.27 -3.86
N ASN A 29 -13.89 0.27 -3.25
CA ASN A 29 -14.49 -0.66 -2.29
C ASN A 29 -14.28 -0.26 -0.81
N GLY A 30 -13.79 0.96 -0.54
CA GLY A 30 -13.55 1.46 0.81
C GLY A 30 -12.28 0.94 1.46
N THR A 31 -11.35 0.33 0.69
CA THR A 31 -10.03 -0.03 1.22
C THR A 31 -8.99 1.02 0.84
N ALA A 32 -8.09 1.33 1.76
CA ALA A 32 -6.95 2.21 1.54
C ALA A 32 -5.66 1.39 1.44
N TYR A 33 -4.88 1.70 0.42
CA TYR A 33 -3.53 1.17 0.23
C TYR A 33 -2.50 2.23 0.63
N ARG A 34 -1.44 1.84 1.34
CA ARG A 34 -0.32 2.72 1.66
C ARG A 34 1.01 1.98 1.68
N GLN A 35 2.04 2.60 1.11
CA GLN A 35 3.43 2.22 1.24
C GLN A 35 4.14 3.20 2.15
N ARG A 36 5.00 2.70 3.03
CA ARG A 36 5.99 3.53 3.74
C ARG A 36 7.38 3.22 3.23
N ARG A 37 8.18 4.29 3.09
CA ARG A 37 9.59 4.15 2.77
C ARG A 37 10.44 4.00 4.02
N ASP A 38 11.48 3.20 3.91
CA ASP A 38 12.55 3.17 4.90
C ASP A 38 13.49 4.37 4.73
N VAL A 39 14.53 4.43 5.57
CA VAL A 39 15.52 5.51 5.58
C VAL A 39 16.33 5.63 4.28
N ASP A 40 16.36 4.55 3.48
CA ASP A 40 17.07 4.49 2.20
C ASP A 40 16.14 4.76 1.00
N GLY A 41 14.86 5.05 1.26
CA GLY A 41 13.86 5.37 0.23
C GLY A 41 13.20 4.14 -0.41
N ARG A 42 13.40 2.94 0.14
CA ARG A 42 12.82 1.68 -0.37
C ARG A 42 11.48 1.41 0.27
N THR A 43 10.62 0.61 -0.35
CA THR A 43 9.39 0.16 0.32
C THR A 43 9.75 -0.72 1.51
N GLY A 44 9.56 -0.20 2.72
CA GLY A 44 9.76 -0.93 3.97
C GLY A 44 8.48 -1.58 4.49
N GLU A 45 7.32 -0.99 4.18
CA GLU A 45 6.02 -1.48 4.64
C GLU A 45 4.95 -1.22 3.58
N ILE A 46 4.02 -2.16 3.43
CA ILE A 46 2.79 -2.02 2.68
C ILE A 46 1.63 -2.39 3.60
N THR A 47 0.60 -1.56 3.62
CA THR A 47 -0.62 -1.78 4.41
C THR A 47 -1.85 -1.66 3.51
N LEU A 48 -2.78 -2.60 3.68
CA LEU A 48 -4.15 -2.52 3.18
C LEU A 48 -5.09 -2.49 4.39
N GLN A 49 -5.98 -1.51 4.43
CA GLN A 49 -6.88 -1.29 5.56
C GLN A 49 -8.26 -0.87 5.04
N HIS A 50 -9.32 -1.18 5.79
CA HIS A 50 -10.65 -0.64 5.50
C HIS A 50 -10.79 0.77 6.08
N GLU A 51 -11.45 1.66 5.35
CA GLU A 51 -11.67 3.04 5.81
C GLU A 51 -12.43 3.04 7.16
N GLY A 52 -11.85 3.72 8.16
CA GLY A 52 -12.44 3.85 9.49
C GLY A 52 -12.15 2.69 10.44
N GLU A 53 -11.37 1.68 10.04
CA GLU A 53 -10.85 0.64 10.92
C GLU A 53 -9.42 0.96 11.36
N ASP A 54 -9.05 0.54 12.57
CA ASP A 54 -7.68 0.70 13.11
C ASP A 54 -6.76 -0.47 12.72
N ASP A 55 -7.34 -1.64 12.48
CA ASP A 55 -6.61 -2.86 12.12
C ASP A 55 -6.35 -2.93 10.61
N ALA A 56 -5.23 -3.53 10.23
CA ALA A 56 -4.92 -3.80 8.83
C ALA A 56 -5.64 -5.08 8.38
N LEU A 57 -6.25 -5.04 7.19
CA LEU A 57 -6.73 -6.24 6.49
C LEU A 57 -5.56 -7.09 5.99
N TRP A 58 -4.44 -6.43 5.71
CA TRP A 58 -3.21 -7.06 5.32
C TRP A 58 -2.03 -6.10 5.52
N GLN A 59 -0.92 -6.62 6.02
CA GLN A 59 0.32 -5.88 6.19
C GLN A 59 1.50 -6.72 5.70
N GLN A 60 2.43 -6.08 5.01
CA GLN A 60 3.69 -6.69 4.58
C GLN A 60 4.85 -5.77 4.94
N VAL A 61 5.83 -6.30 5.69
CA VAL A 61 7.01 -5.57 6.15
C VAL A 61 8.27 -6.21 5.56
N TYR A 62 9.14 -5.37 5.00
CA TYR A 62 10.39 -5.77 4.36
C TYR A 62 11.58 -5.32 5.20
N ALA A 63 12.55 -6.21 5.37
CA ALA A 63 13.89 -5.84 5.81
C ALA A 63 14.91 -6.14 4.71
N PHE A 64 15.94 -5.31 4.65
CA PHE A 64 16.96 -5.38 3.61
C PHE A 64 18.35 -5.49 4.24
N ASP A 65 19.21 -6.27 3.60
CA ASP A 65 20.63 -6.33 3.95
C ASP A 65 21.39 -5.09 3.42
N SER A 66 22.68 -4.99 3.77
CA SER A 66 23.57 -3.91 3.32
C SER A 66 23.82 -3.88 1.80
N PHE A 67 23.46 -4.94 1.08
CA PHE A 67 23.56 -5.05 -0.37
C PHE A 67 22.22 -4.83 -1.08
N ASN A 68 21.22 -4.34 -0.35
CA ASN A 68 19.89 -4.03 -0.84
C ASN A 68 19.08 -5.25 -1.29
N LYS A 69 19.36 -6.42 -0.72
CA LYS A 69 18.56 -7.64 -0.93
C LYS A 69 17.55 -7.77 0.19
N THR A 70 16.34 -8.24 -0.15
CA THR A 70 15.35 -8.60 0.86
C THR A 70 15.88 -9.74 1.71
N GLU A 71 16.07 -9.47 2.99
CA GLU A 71 16.56 -10.44 3.97
C GLU A 71 15.40 -11.13 4.67
N SER A 72 14.34 -10.37 4.99
CA SER A 72 13.13 -10.91 5.60
C SER A 72 11.87 -10.31 5.01
N LEU A 73 10.83 -11.13 5.06
CA LEU A 73 9.46 -10.74 4.78
C LEU A 73 8.57 -11.18 5.92
N ASP A 74 7.90 -10.22 6.53
CA ASP A 74 6.85 -10.47 7.50
C ASP A 74 5.49 -10.09 6.92
N SER A 75 4.47 -10.91 7.14
CA SER A 75 3.13 -10.67 6.58
C SER A 75 2.03 -11.11 7.53
N HIS A 76 1.07 -10.22 7.74
CA HIS A 76 -0.09 -10.44 8.61
C HIS A 76 -1.40 -10.25 7.83
N LEU A 77 -2.42 -11.02 8.21
CA LEU A 77 -3.78 -11.02 7.69
C LEU A 77 -4.76 -10.75 8.84
#